data_AF-A0A537PDF5-F1
#
_entry.id   AF-A0A537PDF5-F1
#
_cell.length_a   1.000
_cell.length_b   1.000
_cell.length_c   1.000
_cell.angle_alpha   90.00
_cell.angle_beta   90.00
_cell.angle_gamma   90.00
#
_symmetry.space_group_name_H-M   'P 1'
#
loop_
_entity.id
_entity.type
_entity.pdbx_description
1 polymer ?
#
loop_
_entity_poly.entity_id
_entity_poly.type
_entity_poly.pdbx_seq_one_letter_code
_entity_poly.pdbx_strand_id
1 'polypeptide(L)'
;MLALAAAEGVACDLVLRTRGRLPGLALVDTDAAGTRQRHDWRIEAPARELFELPEWGRIAEGVSKAKLVYFSGITLSLYSNIGIGRFLALVEMVRQQGVKVAFDGNFRPRGWRGDLSRTRTVFMEALKRVDIALPAYDDEAVLWGDPSPEATVARLQAFGIPEIVVKNGPNSALVASGGQSEFVPVPEVVVPVDTTAAGDSFNAAYLAARLSGKAPADAAAAAHRLASQVIRHRGALMPRAAAALH
;
A
#
# COMPACT_ATOMS: atom_id res chain seq x y z
N MET A 1 1.96 -15.97 11.76
CA MET A 1 1.29 -15.04 10.82
C MET A 1 -0.22 -15.18 10.89
N LEU A 2 -0.81 -16.32 10.47
CA LEU A 2 -2.29 -16.47 10.47
C LEU A 2 -2.94 -16.33 11.86
N ALA A 3 -2.31 -16.86 12.91
CA ALA A 3 -2.83 -16.69 14.28
C ALA A 3 -2.86 -15.22 14.73
N LEU A 4 -1.84 -14.44 14.36
CA LEU A 4 -1.80 -13.00 14.63
C LEU A 4 -2.89 -12.26 13.83
N ALA A 5 -3.01 -12.55 12.54
CA ALA A 5 -4.05 -11.95 11.70
C ALA A 5 -5.45 -12.22 12.26
N ALA A 6 -5.74 -13.46 12.67
CA ALA A 6 -7.00 -13.82 13.29
C ALA A 6 -7.23 -13.10 14.64
N ALA A 7 -6.19 -12.99 15.48
CA ALA A 7 -6.27 -12.22 16.73
C ALA A 7 -6.54 -10.73 16.48
N GLU A 8 -6.09 -10.20 15.33
CA GLU A 8 -6.37 -8.84 14.88
C GLU A 8 -7.70 -8.68 14.14
N GLY A 9 -8.53 -9.73 14.06
CA GLY A 9 -9.82 -9.68 13.38
C GLY A 9 -9.71 -9.69 11.85
N VAL A 10 -8.55 -10.03 11.30
CA VAL A 10 -8.32 -10.14 9.86
C VAL A 10 -8.73 -11.53 9.38
N ALA A 11 -9.76 -11.58 8.54
CA ALA A 11 -10.20 -12.81 7.90
C ALA A 11 -9.07 -13.39 7.02
N CYS A 12 -8.90 -14.72 7.11
CA CYS A 12 -7.80 -15.44 6.45
C CYS A 12 -8.28 -16.54 5.49
N ASP A 13 -9.57 -16.55 5.16
CA ASP A 13 -10.24 -17.56 4.33
C ASP A 13 -9.71 -17.60 2.89
N LEU A 14 -9.23 -16.46 2.38
CA LEU A 14 -8.59 -16.35 1.07
C LEU A 14 -7.07 -16.53 1.10
N VAL A 15 -6.45 -16.86 2.24
CA VAL A 15 -5.00 -17.11 2.29
C VAL A 15 -4.70 -18.55 1.86
N LEU A 16 -4.15 -18.71 0.65
CA LEU A 16 -3.70 -20.01 0.15
C LEU A 16 -2.51 -20.56 0.93
N ARG A 17 -2.44 -21.89 1.08
CA ARG A 17 -1.36 -22.58 1.78
C ARG A 17 -0.66 -23.56 0.83
N THR A 18 0.63 -23.36 0.63
CA THR A 18 1.44 -24.25 -0.22
C THR A 18 2.21 -25.23 0.68
N ARG A 19 1.86 -26.52 0.60
CA ARG A 19 2.50 -27.57 1.42
C ARG A 19 4.01 -27.61 1.16
N GLY A 20 4.80 -27.73 2.23
CA GLY A 20 6.25 -27.86 2.16
C GLY A 20 7.02 -26.58 1.82
N ARG A 21 6.33 -25.43 1.69
CA ARG A 21 6.95 -24.12 1.42
C ARG A 21 6.84 -23.22 2.65
N LEU A 22 7.80 -22.31 2.79
CA LEU A 22 7.88 -21.36 3.91
C LEU A 22 7.53 -19.93 3.47
N PRO A 23 7.00 -19.09 4.37
CA PRO A 23 6.83 -17.67 4.10
C PRO A 23 8.19 -16.98 3.94
N GLY A 24 8.20 -15.81 3.29
CA GLY A 24 9.39 -14.97 3.24
C GLY A 24 9.76 -14.44 4.63
N LEU A 25 11.06 -14.35 4.91
CA LEU A 25 11.60 -13.82 6.15
C LEU A 25 12.28 -12.47 5.90
N ALA A 26 12.16 -11.55 6.84
CA ALA A 26 13.00 -10.37 6.93
C ALA A 26 13.57 -10.25 8.34
N LEU A 27 14.88 -9.98 8.44
CA LEU A 27 15.55 -9.62 9.69
C LEU A 27 15.91 -8.14 9.61
N VAL A 28 15.60 -7.40 10.67
CA VAL A 28 16.00 -6.00 10.82
C VAL A 28 16.93 -5.92 12.01
N ASP A 29 18.20 -5.65 11.74
CA ASP A 29 19.20 -5.35 12.76
C ASP A 29 19.27 -3.84 12.98
N THR A 30 19.52 -3.40 14.20
CA THR A 30 19.69 -1.98 14.55
C THR A 30 20.99 -1.85 15.31
N ASP A 31 21.95 -1.13 14.73
CA ASP A 31 23.22 -0.90 15.40
C ASP A 31 23.09 0.09 16.58
N ALA A 32 24.17 0.26 17.34
CA ALA A 32 24.21 1.15 18.50
C ALA A 32 23.98 2.63 18.15
N ALA A 33 24.19 3.04 16.88
CA ALA A 33 23.92 4.38 16.39
C ALA A 33 22.46 4.56 15.92
N GLY A 34 21.64 3.51 15.97
CA GLY A 34 20.25 3.51 15.51
C GLY A 34 20.09 3.24 14.02
N THR A 35 21.17 2.94 13.29
CA THR A 35 21.09 2.60 11.86
C THR A 35 20.46 1.23 11.70
N ARG A 36 19.44 1.14 10.85
CA ARG A 36 18.72 -0.11 10.59
C ARG A 36 19.24 -0.80 9.34
N GLN A 37 19.66 -2.03 9.48
CA GLN A 37 20.02 -2.91 8.37
C GLN A 37 18.94 -3.98 8.17
N ARG A 38 18.57 -4.23 6.91
CA ARG A 38 17.53 -5.20 6.56
C ARG A 38 18.08 -6.31 5.68
N HIS A 39 17.84 -7.55 6.10
CA HIS A 39 18.17 -8.77 5.38
C HIS A 39 16.88 -9.51 5.01
N ASP A 40 16.74 -9.94 3.76
CA ASP A 40 15.50 -10.53 3.25
C ASP A 40 15.76 -11.91 2.61
N TRP A 41 15.03 -12.93 3.07
CA TRP A 41 14.96 -14.27 2.46
C TRP A 41 13.54 -14.50 1.96
N ARG A 42 13.24 -13.96 0.78
CA ARG A 42 11.86 -13.91 0.26
C ARG A 42 11.70 -14.47 -1.16
N ILE A 43 12.79 -14.89 -1.81
CA ILE A 43 12.79 -15.28 -3.24
C ILE A 43 11.92 -16.51 -3.50
N GLU A 44 11.86 -17.46 -2.56
CA GLU A 44 11.08 -18.70 -2.68
C GLU A 44 9.74 -18.64 -1.94
N ALA A 45 9.32 -17.47 -1.47
CA ALA A 45 8.06 -17.34 -0.75
C ALA A 45 6.86 -17.58 -1.69
N PRO A 46 5.90 -18.46 -1.36
CA PRO A 46 4.73 -18.74 -2.20
C PRO A 46 3.89 -17.52 -2.59
N ALA A 47 3.95 -16.45 -1.81
CA ALA A 47 3.30 -15.18 -2.12
C ALA A 47 3.70 -14.61 -3.51
N ARG A 48 4.87 -14.98 -4.04
CA ARG A 48 5.34 -14.59 -5.39
C ARG A 48 4.67 -15.33 -6.52
N GLU A 49 4.00 -16.43 -6.21
CA GLU A 49 3.37 -17.34 -7.15
C GLU A 49 1.84 -17.32 -6.99
N LEU A 50 1.26 -16.41 -6.19
CA LEU A 50 -0.16 -16.44 -5.82
C LEU A 50 -1.09 -16.63 -7.04
N PHE A 51 -0.87 -15.87 -8.11
CA PHE A 51 -1.66 -15.94 -9.35
C PHE A 51 -1.22 -17.04 -10.32
N GLU A 52 -0.29 -17.88 -9.91
CA GLU A 52 0.23 -19.04 -10.65
C GLU A 52 0.01 -20.35 -9.89
N LEU A 53 -0.39 -20.30 -8.61
CA LEU A 53 -0.81 -21.45 -7.84
C LEU A 53 -2.07 -22.10 -8.43
N PRO A 54 -2.24 -23.44 -8.37
CA PRO A 54 -3.41 -24.12 -8.91
C PRO A 54 -4.76 -23.58 -8.39
N GLU A 55 -4.78 -23.13 -7.14
CA GLU A 55 -5.99 -22.66 -6.45
C GLU A 55 -6.25 -21.15 -6.61
N TRP A 56 -5.49 -20.43 -7.45
CA TRP A 56 -5.61 -18.96 -7.56
C TRP A 56 -7.02 -18.48 -7.93
N GLY A 57 -7.82 -19.31 -8.62
CA GLY A 57 -9.22 -19.00 -8.96
C GLY A 57 -10.10 -18.72 -7.73
N ARG A 58 -9.79 -19.32 -6.58
CA ARG A 58 -10.49 -19.04 -5.31
C ARG A 58 -10.30 -17.58 -4.86
N ILE A 59 -9.15 -16.99 -5.16
CA ILE A 59 -8.88 -15.57 -4.89
C ILE A 59 -9.78 -14.70 -5.76
N ALA A 60 -9.91 -15.03 -7.05
CA ALA A 60 -10.74 -14.27 -7.97
C ALA A 60 -12.21 -14.23 -7.52
N GLU A 61 -12.77 -15.37 -7.12
CA GLU A 61 -14.15 -15.46 -6.61
C GLU A 61 -14.35 -14.68 -5.30
N GLY A 62 -13.39 -14.79 -4.37
CA GLY A 62 -13.47 -14.09 -3.09
C GLY A 62 -13.37 -12.58 -3.24
N VAL A 63 -12.40 -12.11 -4.04
CA VAL A 63 -12.14 -10.69 -4.27
C VAL A 63 -13.32 -9.99 -4.96
N SER A 64 -14.07 -10.69 -5.82
CA SER A 64 -15.26 -10.15 -6.47
C SER A 64 -16.39 -9.77 -5.50
N LYS A 65 -16.34 -10.24 -4.25
CA LYS A 65 -17.32 -9.91 -3.20
C LYS A 65 -16.86 -8.75 -2.31
N ALA A 66 -15.64 -8.25 -2.49
CA ALA A 66 -15.10 -7.15 -1.71
C ALA A 66 -15.75 -5.81 -2.11
N LYS A 67 -15.77 -4.85 -1.18
CA LYS A 67 -16.12 -3.46 -1.51
C LYS A 67 -14.93 -2.71 -2.12
N LEU A 68 -13.72 -3.12 -1.74
CA LEU A 68 -12.47 -2.49 -2.15
C LEU A 68 -11.35 -3.53 -2.23
N VAL A 69 -10.52 -3.42 -3.26
CA VAL A 69 -9.26 -4.14 -3.43
C VAL A 69 -8.11 -3.17 -3.23
N TYR A 70 -7.19 -3.52 -2.31
CA TYR A 70 -5.98 -2.76 -2.06
C TYR A 70 -4.75 -3.58 -2.43
N PHE A 71 -3.79 -2.96 -3.11
CA PHE A 71 -2.47 -3.53 -3.37
C PHE A 71 -1.41 -2.45 -3.43
N SER A 72 -0.13 -2.84 -3.44
CA SER A 72 0.97 -1.89 -3.53
C SER A 72 1.99 -2.24 -4.62
N GLY A 73 2.93 -1.34 -4.89
CA GLY A 73 4.05 -1.62 -5.78
C GLY A 73 4.92 -2.80 -5.31
N ILE A 74 4.92 -3.13 -4.01
CA ILE A 74 5.53 -4.36 -3.51
C ILE A 74 4.78 -5.57 -4.07
N THR A 75 3.44 -5.59 -3.99
CA THR A 75 2.61 -6.68 -4.56
C THR A 75 2.96 -6.93 -6.02
N LEU A 76 3.05 -5.87 -6.83
CA LEU A 76 3.43 -5.96 -8.24
C LEU A 76 4.86 -6.51 -8.42
N SER A 77 5.81 -6.08 -7.59
CA SER A 77 7.21 -6.53 -7.67
C SER A 77 7.40 -8.04 -7.40
N LEU A 78 6.41 -8.69 -6.78
CA LEU A 78 6.49 -10.11 -6.46
C LEU A 78 6.30 -10.99 -7.70
N TYR A 79 5.43 -10.58 -8.62
CA TYR A 79 4.89 -11.46 -9.65
C TYR A 79 5.75 -11.50 -10.92
N SER A 80 5.68 -12.65 -11.61
CA SER A 80 6.13 -12.80 -12.98
C SER A 80 5.24 -12.01 -13.95
N ASN A 81 5.58 -11.95 -15.23
CA ASN A 81 4.71 -11.34 -16.23
C ASN A 81 3.36 -12.08 -16.37
N ILE A 82 3.35 -13.41 -16.18
CA ILE A 82 2.12 -14.22 -16.17
C ILE A 82 1.26 -13.85 -14.97
N GLY A 83 1.87 -13.80 -13.78
CA GLY A 83 1.18 -13.42 -12.55
C GLY A 83 0.64 -12.00 -12.59
N ILE A 84 1.41 -11.03 -13.13
CA ILE A 84 0.95 -9.66 -13.36
C ILE A 84 -0.24 -9.62 -14.32
N GLY A 85 -0.18 -10.33 -15.46
CA GLY A 85 -1.28 -10.36 -16.42
C GLY A 85 -2.58 -10.88 -15.79
N ARG A 86 -2.51 -11.98 -15.03
CA ARG A 86 -3.66 -12.54 -14.30
C ARG A 86 -4.18 -11.61 -13.21
N PHE A 87 -3.28 -10.99 -12.44
CA PHE A 87 -3.66 -10.04 -11.39
C PHE A 87 -4.38 -8.82 -11.97
N LEU A 88 -3.83 -8.20 -13.02
CA LEU A 88 -4.43 -7.02 -13.63
C LEU A 88 -5.76 -7.34 -14.32
N ALA A 89 -5.90 -8.53 -14.91
CA ALA A 89 -7.18 -8.99 -15.45
C ALA A 89 -8.24 -9.16 -14.35
N LEU A 90 -7.86 -9.70 -13.17
CA LEU A 90 -8.74 -9.78 -12.01
C LEU A 90 -9.16 -8.39 -11.52
N VAL A 91 -8.19 -7.49 -11.34
CA VAL A 91 -8.45 -6.10 -10.88
C VAL A 91 -9.40 -5.38 -11.83
N GLU A 92 -9.17 -5.48 -13.15
CA GLU A 92 -10.05 -4.93 -14.17
C GLU A 92 -11.48 -5.49 -14.04
N MET A 93 -11.60 -6.81 -13.96
CA MET A 93 -12.90 -7.49 -13.87
C MET A 93 -13.71 -7.04 -12.65
N VAL A 94 -13.11 -7.03 -11.46
CA VAL A 94 -13.84 -6.64 -10.24
C VAL A 94 -14.15 -5.15 -10.22
N ARG A 95 -13.29 -4.32 -10.81
CA ARG A 95 -13.57 -2.89 -10.97
C ARG A 95 -14.78 -2.63 -11.85
N GLN A 96 -14.91 -3.36 -12.96
CA GLN A 96 -16.08 -3.31 -13.83
C GLN A 96 -17.37 -3.78 -13.13
N GLN A 97 -17.25 -4.61 -12.09
CA GLN A 97 -18.36 -5.04 -11.23
C GLN A 97 -18.68 -4.06 -10.10
N GLY A 98 -17.99 -2.90 -10.04
CA GLY A 98 -18.23 -1.85 -9.06
C GLY A 98 -17.36 -1.94 -7.80
N VAL A 99 -16.44 -2.91 -7.71
CA VAL A 99 -15.46 -2.95 -6.62
C VAL A 99 -14.45 -1.82 -6.78
N LYS A 100 -14.20 -1.05 -5.71
CA LYS A 100 -13.20 0.03 -5.77
C LYS A 100 -11.78 -0.53 -5.75
N VAL A 101 -10.88 0.09 -6.50
CA VAL A 101 -9.47 -0.31 -6.53
C VAL A 101 -8.59 0.79 -5.94
N ALA A 102 -7.87 0.47 -4.87
CA ALA A 102 -6.90 1.35 -4.24
C ALA A 102 -5.46 0.86 -4.42
N PHE A 103 -4.55 1.77 -4.70
CA PHE A 103 -3.15 1.45 -4.97
C PHE A 103 -2.19 2.38 -4.22
N ASP A 104 -1.20 1.80 -3.54
CA ASP A 104 -0.03 2.53 -3.01
C ASP A 104 1.21 2.22 -3.85
N GLY A 105 1.85 3.26 -4.39
CA GLY A 105 3.09 3.12 -5.15
C GLY A 105 4.16 2.31 -4.41
N ASN A 106 4.39 2.56 -3.10
CA ASN A 106 5.34 1.86 -2.22
C ASN A 106 6.59 1.33 -2.97
N PHE A 107 7.31 2.22 -3.65
CA PHE A 107 8.33 1.85 -4.61
C PHE A 107 9.60 1.38 -3.90
N ARG A 108 9.99 0.12 -4.15
CA ARG A 108 11.19 -0.47 -3.54
C ARG A 108 12.12 -1.01 -4.63
N PRO A 109 13.14 -0.24 -5.07
CA PRO A 109 14.02 -0.61 -6.20
C PRO A 109 14.57 -2.05 -6.14
N ARG A 110 14.93 -2.52 -4.93
CA ARG A 110 15.43 -3.89 -4.71
C ARG A 110 14.42 -4.97 -5.11
N GLY A 111 13.13 -4.76 -4.86
CA GLY A 111 12.06 -5.69 -5.27
C GLY A 111 11.95 -5.82 -6.79
N TRP A 112 12.33 -4.76 -7.51
CA TRP A 112 12.32 -4.67 -8.97
C TRP A 112 13.67 -5.02 -9.61
N ARG A 113 14.66 -5.46 -8.82
CA ARG A 113 16.03 -5.76 -9.29
C ARG A 113 16.70 -4.58 -10.03
N GLY A 114 16.29 -3.35 -9.74
CA GLY A 114 16.77 -2.15 -10.43
C GLY A 114 16.22 -1.93 -11.84
N ASP A 115 15.29 -2.76 -12.32
CA ASP A 115 14.70 -2.64 -13.66
C ASP A 115 13.59 -1.56 -13.68
N LEU A 116 14.01 -0.30 -13.83
CA LEU A 116 13.10 0.84 -13.89
C LEU A 116 12.15 0.79 -15.08
N SER A 117 12.58 0.24 -16.23
CA SER A 117 11.74 0.14 -17.42
C SER A 117 10.56 -0.79 -17.20
N ARG A 118 10.82 -1.99 -16.65
CA ARG A 118 9.77 -2.93 -16.25
C ARG A 118 8.90 -2.36 -15.14
N THR A 119 9.50 -1.70 -14.15
CA THR A 119 8.76 -1.07 -13.05
C THR A 119 7.73 -0.09 -13.58
N ARG A 120 8.16 0.88 -14.39
CA ARG A 120 7.28 1.89 -14.98
C ARG A 120 6.19 1.25 -15.85
N THR A 121 6.55 0.27 -16.68
CA THR A 121 5.58 -0.45 -17.52
C THR A 121 4.47 -1.10 -16.69
N VAL A 122 4.84 -1.84 -15.65
CA VAL A 122 3.87 -2.53 -14.79
C VAL A 122 3.04 -1.52 -13.97
N PHE A 123 3.64 -0.45 -13.47
CA PHE A 123 2.92 0.62 -12.78
C PHE A 123 1.91 1.31 -13.70
N MET A 124 2.30 1.68 -14.93
CA MET A 124 1.38 2.31 -15.88
C MET A 124 0.17 1.43 -16.17
N GLU A 125 0.38 0.11 -16.30
CA GLU A 125 -0.73 -0.83 -16.48
C GLU A 125 -1.61 -0.93 -15.23
N ALA A 126 -1.03 -0.95 -14.04
CA ALA A 126 -1.81 -0.92 -12.80
C ALA A 126 -2.62 0.37 -12.66
N LEU A 127 -2.01 1.54 -12.90
CA LEU A 127 -2.61 2.86 -12.70
C LEU A 127 -3.85 3.11 -13.57
N LYS A 128 -3.94 2.51 -14.76
CA LYS A 128 -5.15 2.54 -15.62
C LYS A 128 -6.39 1.89 -14.97
N ARG A 129 -6.19 1.13 -13.88
CA ARG A 129 -7.19 0.28 -13.23
C ARG A 129 -7.46 0.69 -11.79
N VAL A 130 -7.06 1.90 -11.41
CA VAL A 130 -7.11 2.42 -10.03
C VAL A 130 -8.19 3.49 -9.89
N ASP A 131 -8.95 3.42 -8.80
CA ASP A 131 -9.91 4.46 -8.42
C ASP A 131 -9.35 5.39 -7.32
N ILE A 132 -8.49 4.87 -6.44
CA ILE A 132 -7.87 5.63 -5.34
C ILE A 132 -6.35 5.40 -5.35
N ALA A 133 -5.56 6.44 -5.61
CA ALA A 133 -4.10 6.36 -5.52
C ALA A 133 -3.60 6.98 -4.22
N LEU A 134 -2.74 6.25 -3.49
CA LEU A 134 -2.16 6.63 -2.21
C LEU A 134 -0.62 6.65 -2.27
N PRO A 135 0.01 7.37 -3.21
CA PRO A 135 1.47 7.36 -3.34
C PRO A 135 2.18 8.13 -2.21
N ALA A 136 3.46 7.82 -1.99
CA ALA A 136 4.37 8.69 -1.24
C ALA A 136 5.17 9.54 -2.22
N TYR A 137 5.25 10.85 -2.01
CA TYR A 137 5.92 11.76 -2.93
C TYR A 137 7.39 11.38 -3.19
N ASP A 138 8.15 11.05 -2.14
CA ASP A 138 9.56 10.66 -2.28
C ASP A 138 9.74 9.45 -3.22
N ASP A 139 8.83 8.48 -3.15
CA ASP A 139 8.86 7.29 -4.01
C ASP A 139 8.54 7.66 -5.48
N GLU A 140 7.60 8.58 -5.71
CA GLU A 140 7.20 9.04 -7.05
C GLU A 140 8.26 9.95 -7.68
N ALA A 141 8.90 10.82 -6.89
CA ALA A 141 10.02 11.65 -7.31
C ALA A 141 11.18 10.78 -7.80
N VAL A 142 11.48 9.67 -7.11
CA VAL A 142 12.53 8.72 -7.53
C VAL A 142 12.10 7.91 -8.76
N LEU A 143 10.86 7.41 -8.80
CA LEU A 143 10.42 6.52 -9.87
C LEU A 143 10.15 7.27 -11.18
N TRP A 144 9.57 8.46 -11.13
CA TRP A 144 9.09 9.22 -12.30
C TRP A 144 9.85 10.51 -12.55
N GLY A 145 10.55 11.04 -11.56
CA GLY A 145 11.20 12.35 -11.66
C GLY A 145 10.24 13.52 -11.43
N ASP A 146 9.12 13.28 -10.73
CA ASP A 146 8.15 14.34 -10.45
C ASP A 146 8.77 15.40 -9.51
N PRO A 147 8.70 16.70 -9.88
CA PRO A 147 9.34 17.77 -9.11
C PRO A 147 8.53 18.25 -7.89
N SER A 148 7.26 17.83 -7.75
CA SER A 148 6.41 18.22 -6.62
C SER A 148 5.21 17.26 -6.43
N PRO A 149 4.53 17.30 -5.26
CA PRO A 149 3.27 16.57 -5.06
C PRO A 149 2.18 16.90 -6.09
N GLU A 150 2.09 18.16 -6.53
CA GLU A 150 1.15 18.60 -7.57
C GLU A 150 1.47 17.97 -8.93
N ALA A 151 2.76 17.86 -9.29
CA ALA A 151 3.17 17.16 -10.50
C ALA A 151 2.81 15.66 -10.44
N THR A 152 2.96 15.05 -9.26
CA THR A 152 2.49 13.67 -9.00
C THR A 152 0.99 13.54 -9.24
N VAL A 153 0.19 14.47 -8.68
CA VAL A 153 -1.27 14.51 -8.91
C VAL A 153 -1.60 14.64 -10.39
N ALA A 154 -0.98 15.60 -11.10
CA ALA A 154 -1.26 15.84 -12.51
C ALA A 154 -0.96 14.60 -13.38
N ARG A 155 0.17 13.93 -13.13
CA ARG A 155 0.51 12.67 -13.82
C ARG A 155 -0.49 11.57 -13.53
N LEU A 156 -0.93 11.41 -12.29
CA LEU A 156 -1.90 10.38 -11.90
C LEU A 156 -3.31 10.68 -12.45
N GLN A 157 -3.71 11.95 -12.52
CA GLN A 157 -4.94 12.38 -13.17
C GLN A 157 -4.94 12.07 -14.68
N ALA A 158 -3.78 12.10 -15.34
CA ALA A 158 -3.66 11.69 -16.74
C ALA A 158 -3.97 10.20 -16.98
N PHE A 159 -3.94 9.36 -15.94
CA PHE A 159 -4.43 7.97 -15.98
C PHE A 159 -5.94 7.86 -15.72
N GLY A 160 -6.64 8.97 -15.49
CA GLY A 160 -8.07 9.00 -15.21
C GLY A 160 -8.44 8.64 -13.76
N ILE A 161 -7.47 8.70 -12.83
CA ILE A 161 -7.69 8.34 -11.43
C ILE A 161 -8.51 9.45 -10.73
N PRO A 162 -9.71 9.15 -10.20
CA PRO A 162 -10.62 10.18 -9.67
C PRO A 162 -10.28 10.66 -8.24
N GLU A 163 -9.55 9.87 -7.45
CA GLU A 163 -9.19 10.21 -6.06
C GLU A 163 -7.70 9.91 -5.86
N ILE A 164 -6.91 10.93 -5.55
CA ILE A 164 -5.45 10.83 -5.37
C ILE A 164 -5.06 11.49 -4.06
N VAL A 165 -4.22 10.83 -3.26
CA VAL A 165 -3.71 11.35 -1.99
C VAL A 165 -2.21 11.15 -1.93
N VAL A 166 -1.46 12.21 -2.22
CA VAL A 166 0.00 12.19 -2.20
C VAL A 166 0.49 12.47 -0.79
N LYS A 167 1.06 11.45 -0.13
CA LYS A 167 1.69 11.56 1.21
C LYS A 167 3.05 12.24 1.07
N ASN A 168 3.29 13.33 1.80
CA ASN A 168 4.56 14.07 1.77
C ASN A 168 5.22 14.14 3.16
N GLY A 169 5.39 12.98 3.79
CA GLY A 169 6.09 12.84 5.07
C GLY A 169 5.55 13.76 6.16
N PRO A 170 6.42 14.55 6.85
CA PRO A 170 6.00 15.44 7.94
C PRO A 170 5.32 16.74 7.46
N ASN A 171 5.22 16.99 6.14
CA ASN A 171 4.72 18.25 5.61
C ASN A 171 3.18 18.26 5.60
N SER A 172 2.59 17.50 4.67
CA SER A 172 1.15 17.44 4.43
C SER A 172 0.80 16.24 3.54
N ALA A 173 -0.49 16.01 3.34
CA ALA A 173 -0.97 15.18 2.23
C ALA A 173 -1.68 16.09 1.23
N LEU A 174 -1.36 15.97 -0.06
CA LEU A 174 -2.12 16.64 -1.12
C LEU A 174 -3.26 15.70 -1.55
N VAL A 175 -4.49 16.09 -1.27
CA VAL A 175 -5.70 15.36 -1.65
C VAL A 175 -6.26 16.00 -2.92
N ALA A 176 -6.45 15.21 -3.97
CA ALA A 176 -7.10 15.64 -5.20
C ALA A 176 -8.31 14.73 -5.49
N SER A 177 -9.50 15.31 -5.50
CA SER A 177 -10.77 14.60 -5.72
C SER A 177 -11.85 15.57 -6.19
N GLY A 178 -12.80 15.10 -7.01
CA GLY A 178 -13.92 15.93 -7.46
C GLY A 178 -13.51 17.18 -8.26
N GLY A 179 -12.35 17.16 -8.91
CA GLY A 179 -11.80 18.30 -9.67
C GLY A 179 -11.17 19.39 -8.81
N GLN A 180 -11.05 19.18 -7.50
CA GLN A 180 -10.38 20.09 -6.57
C GLN A 180 -9.16 19.42 -5.95
N SER A 181 -8.20 20.24 -5.50
CA SER A 181 -7.06 19.78 -4.72
C SER A 181 -6.88 20.64 -3.48
N GLU A 182 -6.51 20.00 -2.37
CA GLU A 182 -6.27 20.67 -1.10
C GLU A 182 -5.13 20.00 -0.32
N PHE A 183 -4.38 20.81 0.41
CA PHE A 183 -3.36 20.33 1.33
C PHE A 183 -3.97 20.06 2.70
N VAL A 184 -3.92 18.81 3.13
CA VAL A 184 -4.32 18.39 4.47
C VAL A 184 -3.08 18.32 5.36
N PRO A 185 -2.96 19.22 6.35
CA PRO A 185 -1.77 19.29 7.19
C PRO A 185 -1.66 18.10 8.12
N VAL A 186 -0.43 17.78 8.54
CA VAL A 186 -0.20 16.89 9.68
C VAL A 186 -0.65 17.65 10.94
N PRO A 187 -1.51 17.07 11.80
CA PRO A 187 -2.11 17.79 12.92
C PRO A 187 -1.10 18.14 14.01
N GLU A 188 -0.01 17.37 14.13
CA GLU A 188 1.03 17.57 15.13
C GLU A 188 2.38 17.12 14.57
N VAL A 189 3.41 17.97 14.73
CA VAL A 189 4.80 17.60 14.46
C VAL A 189 5.30 16.75 15.63
N VAL A 190 5.70 15.52 15.34
CA VAL A 190 6.18 14.56 16.34
C VAL A 190 7.61 14.16 16.05
N VAL A 191 8.39 13.90 17.10
CA VAL A 191 9.70 13.25 16.95
C VAL A 191 9.47 11.75 16.82
N PRO A 192 9.76 11.13 15.67
CA PRO A 192 9.48 9.72 15.46
C PRO A 192 10.44 8.83 16.26
N VAL A 193 9.90 7.78 16.89
CA VAL A 193 10.68 6.68 17.47
C VAL A 193 11.06 5.66 16.39
N ASP A 194 10.13 5.33 15.50
CA ASP A 194 10.34 4.46 14.34
C ASP A 194 9.35 4.84 13.23
N THR A 195 9.83 5.18 12.05
CA THR A 195 8.95 5.56 10.92
C THR A 195 8.38 4.37 10.15
N THR A 196 8.72 3.14 10.57
CA THR A 196 8.17 1.91 9.99
C THR A 196 6.65 1.93 10.04
N ALA A 197 6.01 1.57 8.93
CA ALA A 197 4.55 1.51 8.78
C ALA A 197 3.80 2.85 8.89
N ALA A 198 4.48 4.00 8.87
CA ALA A 198 3.83 5.32 8.80
C ALA A 198 2.90 5.42 7.57
N GLY A 199 3.40 5.09 6.38
CA GLY A 199 2.61 5.09 5.15
C GLY A 199 1.54 4.00 5.11
N ASP A 200 1.82 2.81 5.65
CA ASP A 200 0.87 1.69 5.68
C ASP A 200 -0.32 2.01 6.62
N SER A 201 -0.04 2.58 7.80
CA SER A 201 -1.06 3.00 8.76
C SER A 201 -1.86 4.21 8.26
N PHE A 202 -1.23 5.16 7.57
CA PHE A 202 -1.94 6.21 6.86
C PHE A 202 -2.96 5.61 5.89
N ASN A 203 -2.54 4.70 5.01
CA ASN A 203 -3.44 4.08 4.02
C ASN A 203 -4.58 3.32 4.71
N ALA A 204 -4.28 2.58 5.79
CA ALA A 204 -5.28 1.82 6.54
C ALA A 204 -6.37 2.74 7.12
N ALA A 205 -5.99 3.82 7.81
CA ALA A 205 -6.95 4.78 8.36
C ALA A 205 -7.70 5.56 7.27
N TYR A 206 -7.02 5.94 6.18
CA TYR A 206 -7.65 6.60 5.05
C TYR A 206 -8.77 5.74 4.45
N LEU A 207 -8.43 4.49 4.09
CA LEU A 207 -9.38 3.57 3.46
C LEU A 207 -10.51 3.18 4.43
N ALA A 208 -10.23 3.00 5.72
CA ALA A 208 -11.27 2.75 6.72
C ALA A 208 -12.26 3.93 6.84
N ALA A 209 -11.76 5.17 6.84
CA ALA A 209 -12.60 6.37 6.87
C ALA A 209 -13.44 6.51 5.59
N ARG A 210 -12.84 6.25 4.41
CA ARG A 210 -13.55 6.28 3.13
C ARG A 210 -14.64 5.21 3.03
N LEU A 211 -14.35 3.98 3.46
CA LEU A 211 -15.35 2.90 3.54
C LEU A 211 -16.47 3.20 4.53
N SER A 212 -16.24 4.10 5.49
CA SER A 212 -17.23 4.62 6.43
C SER A 212 -17.96 5.88 5.94
N GLY A 213 -17.74 6.30 4.69
CA GLY A 213 -18.44 7.42 4.06
C GLY A 213 -17.85 8.81 4.35
N LYS A 214 -16.67 8.92 4.98
CA LYS A 214 -16.01 10.22 5.21
C LYS A 214 -15.50 10.85 3.92
N ALA A 215 -15.50 12.18 3.82
CA ALA A 215 -14.93 12.89 2.68
C ALA A 215 -13.40 12.66 2.57
N PRO A 216 -12.80 12.82 1.37
CA PRO A 216 -11.36 12.63 1.17
C PRO A 216 -10.47 13.43 2.14
N ALA A 217 -10.78 14.70 2.40
CA ALA A 217 -10.05 15.55 3.34
C ALA A 217 -10.08 15.00 4.78
N ASP A 218 -11.28 14.67 5.26
CA ASP A 218 -11.51 14.11 6.59
C ASP A 218 -10.79 12.76 6.78
N ALA A 219 -10.81 11.94 5.73
CA ALA A 219 -10.10 10.67 5.70
C ALA A 219 -8.58 10.86 5.78
N ALA A 220 -8.02 11.84 5.06
CA ALA A 220 -6.60 12.19 5.15
C ALA A 220 -6.22 12.73 6.53
N ALA A 221 -7.08 13.53 7.16
CA ALA A 221 -6.85 14.01 8.52
C ALA A 221 -6.86 12.87 9.55
N ALA A 222 -7.76 11.90 9.41
CA ALA A 222 -7.76 10.69 10.24
C ALA A 222 -6.52 9.82 10.00
N ALA A 223 -6.10 9.71 8.75
CA ALA A 223 -4.91 8.98 8.36
C ALA A 223 -3.62 9.57 8.96
N HIS A 224 -3.48 10.90 8.93
CA HIS A 224 -2.37 11.58 9.61
C HIS A 224 -2.37 11.32 11.11
N ARG A 225 -3.53 11.40 11.79
CA ARG A 225 -3.61 11.11 13.23
C ARG A 225 -3.11 9.71 13.57
N LEU A 226 -3.53 8.69 12.82
CA LEU A 226 -3.07 7.32 13.07
C LEU A 226 -1.58 7.16 12.77
N ALA A 227 -1.10 7.69 11.65
CA ALA A 227 0.32 7.62 11.29
C ALA A 227 1.20 8.29 12.36
N SER A 228 0.80 9.47 12.86
CA SER A 228 1.49 10.19 13.94
C SER A 228 1.51 9.42 15.26
N GLN A 229 0.54 8.55 15.54
CA GLN A 229 0.56 7.66 16.69
C GLN A 229 1.51 6.49 16.46
N VAL A 230 1.41 5.82 15.31
CA VAL A 230 2.22 4.63 14.99
C VAL A 230 3.71 4.94 15.08
N ILE A 231 4.15 6.09 14.56
CA ILE A 231 5.58 6.44 14.57
C ILE A 231 6.16 6.76 15.95
N ARG A 232 5.32 6.85 16.99
CA ARG A 232 5.75 7.00 18.40
C ARG A 232 6.10 5.65 19.05
N HIS A 233 5.90 4.54 18.35
CA HIS A 233 6.15 3.20 18.85
C HIS A 233 7.17 2.47 17.98
N ARG A 234 7.98 1.61 18.60
CA ARG A 234 8.95 0.80 17.88
C ARG A 234 8.25 -0.37 17.19
N GLY A 235 8.62 -0.63 15.94
CA GLY A 235 8.08 -1.74 15.15
C GLY A 235 6.83 -1.36 14.35
N ALA A 236 6.50 -2.21 13.38
CA ALA A 236 5.45 -1.92 12.39
C ALA A 236 4.01 -1.97 12.95
N LEU A 237 3.79 -2.68 14.06
CA LEU A 237 2.47 -2.85 14.67
C LEU A 237 2.48 -2.23 16.07
N MET A 238 1.74 -1.13 16.23
CA MET A 238 1.53 -0.49 17.52
C MET A 238 0.77 -1.44 18.47
N PRO A 239 1.17 -1.58 19.75
CA PRO A 239 0.45 -2.40 20.71
C PRO A 239 -1.00 -1.94 20.92
N ARG A 240 -1.96 -2.88 21.01
CA ARG A 240 -3.40 -2.58 21.24
C ARG A 240 -3.66 -1.73 22.49
N ALA A 241 -2.92 -1.98 23.56
CA ALA A 241 -3.06 -1.20 24.80
C ALA A 241 -2.73 0.29 24.60
N ALA A 242 -1.84 0.62 23.64
CA ALA A 242 -1.54 1.99 23.26
C ALA A 242 -2.61 2.59 22.31
N ALA A 243 -3.25 1.75 21.50
CA ALA A 243 -4.32 2.16 20.58
C ALA A 243 -5.63 2.57 21.29
N ALA A 244 -5.92 2.01 22.47
CA ALA A 244 -7.17 2.23 23.22
C ALA A 244 -7.15 3.47 24.14
N LEU A 245 -6.02 4.17 24.24
CA LEU A 245 -5.84 5.31 25.16
C LEU A 245 -6.26 6.67 24.57
N HIS A 246 -6.81 6.71 23.35
CA HIS A 246 -7.18 7.93 22.62
C HIS A 246 -8.46 7.73 21.79
#